data_AF-A0A922XB41-F1
#
_entry.id   AF-A0A922XB41-F1
#
_cell.length_a   1.000
_cell.length_b   1.000
_cell.length_c   1.000
_cell.angle_alpha   90.00
_cell.angle_beta   90.00
_cell.angle_gamma   90.00
#
_symmetry.space_group_name_H-M   'P 1'
#
loop_
_entity.id
_entity.type
_entity.pdbx_description
1 polymer ?
#
loop_
_entity_poly.entity_id
_entity_poly.type
_entity_poly.pdbx_seq_one_letter_code
_entity_poly.pdbx_strand_id
1 'polypeptide(L)'
;MPDLLRERRMTLAELAQQQNVNTCTTWRWSGRGVGGVVLETYSVGGRRYTSQEAFERFVERTTAAAQRGPSLPTIRTTRQREAAIRKADAELAKAGI
;
A
#
# COMPACT_ATOMS: atom_id res chain seq x y z
N MET A 1 -15.53 -1.96 -7.83
CA MET A 1 -14.97 -2.70 -6.67
C MET A 1 -15.32 -4.17 -6.87
N PRO A 2 -14.33 -5.07 -6.98
CA PRO A 2 -14.59 -6.51 -7.09
C PRO A 2 -15.22 -7.06 -5.79
N ASP A 3 -16.04 -8.10 -5.92
CA ASP A 3 -16.74 -8.74 -4.80
C ASP A 3 -15.83 -9.76 -4.10
N LEU A 4 -15.01 -9.27 -3.17
CA LEU A 4 -14.04 -10.08 -2.41
C LEU A 4 -14.68 -11.22 -1.59
N LEU A 5 -16.00 -11.19 -1.38
CA LEU A 5 -16.71 -12.20 -0.57
C LEU A 5 -17.01 -13.48 -1.35
N ARG A 6 -17.00 -13.43 -2.69
CA ARG A 6 -17.18 -14.60 -3.56
C ARG A 6 -15.88 -15.30 -3.96
N GLU A 7 -14.76 -14.58 -3.80
CA GLU A 7 -13.42 -15.04 -4.15
C GLU A 7 -12.85 -16.01 -3.11
N ARG A 8 -11.78 -16.74 -3.45
CA ARG A 8 -11.17 -17.71 -2.53
C ARG A 8 -10.48 -16.99 -1.38
N ARG A 9 -11.16 -16.89 -0.24
CA ARG A 9 -10.65 -16.20 0.96
C ARG A 9 -9.39 -16.84 1.53
N MET A 10 -8.50 -16.00 2.02
CA MET A 10 -7.34 -16.37 2.84
C MET A 10 -6.97 -15.24 3.80
N THR A 11 -6.29 -15.56 4.88
CA THR A 11 -5.73 -14.61 5.83
C THR A 11 -4.41 -14.04 5.31
N LEU A 12 -3.98 -12.89 5.86
CA LEU A 12 -2.66 -12.33 5.55
C LEU A 12 -1.49 -13.24 5.97
N ALA A 13 -1.71 -14.13 6.95
CA ALA A 13 -0.72 -15.11 7.39
C ALA A 13 -0.62 -16.28 6.41
N GLU A 14 -1.76 -16.80 5.93
CA GLU A 14 -1.79 -17.82 4.88
C GLU A 14 -1.16 -17.32 3.59
N LEU A 15 -1.43 -16.07 3.19
CA LEU A 15 -0.77 -15.45 2.05
C LEU A 15 0.75 -15.38 2.24
N ALA A 16 1.21 -15.04 3.45
CA ALA A 16 2.64 -14.94 3.75
C ALA A 16 3.32 -16.31 3.63
N GLN A 17 2.68 -17.36 4.14
CA GLN A 17 3.16 -18.73 4.01
C GLN A 17 3.16 -19.21 2.56
N GLN A 18 2.08 -18.96 1.81
CA GLN A 18 1.96 -19.35 0.41
C GLN A 18 3.02 -18.71 -0.49
N GLN A 19 3.36 -17.44 -0.24
CA GLN A 19 4.35 -16.70 -1.01
C GLN A 19 5.77 -16.79 -0.44
N ASN A 20 5.96 -17.57 0.64
CA ASN A 20 7.23 -17.70 1.35
C ASN A 20 7.85 -16.33 1.72
N VAL A 21 7.04 -15.42 2.24
CA VAL A 21 7.46 -14.09 2.69
C VAL A 21 7.16 -13.90 4.18
N ASN A 22 7.85 -12.96 4.81
CA ASN A 22 7.55 -12.59 6.19
C ASN A 22 6.13 -12.00 6.32
N THR A 23 5.42 -12.33 7.39
CA THR A 23 4.06 -11.82 7.67
C THR A 23 3.99 -10.29 7.72
N CYS A 24 5.03 -9.61 8.20
CA CYS A 24 5.11 -8.14 8.16
C CYS A 24 5.03 -7.58 6.72
N THR A 25 5.46 -8.34 5.72
CA THR A 25 5.38 -7.96 4.31
C THR A 25 3.94 -7.93 3.82
N THR A 26 3.13 -8.95 4.15
CA THR A 26 1.70 -8.98 3.75
C THR A 26 0.89 -7.91 4.48
N TRP A 27 1.20 -7.65 5.75
CA TRP A 27 0.65 -6.48 6.48
C TRP A 27 1.01 -5.17 5.79
N ARG A 28 2.28 -4.99 5.38
CA ARG A 28 2.71 -3.80 4.64
C ARG A 28 1.95 -3.65 3.32
N TRP A 29 1.76 -4.73 2.57
CA TRP A 29 0.98 -4.70 1.33
C TRP A 29 -0.47 -4.26 1.54
N SER A 30 -1.11 -4.73 2.62
CA SER A 30 -2.49 -4.32 2.96
C SER A 30 -2.62 -2.88 3.44
N GLY A 31 -1.61 -2.36 4.16
CA GLY A 31 -1.69 -1.04 4.79
C GLY A 31 -1.07 0.09 3.98
N ARG A 32 0.15 -0.11 3.47
CA ARG A 32 0.92 0.90 2.73
C ARG A 32 1.02 0.60 1.24
N GLY A 33 0.86 -0.67 0.85
CA GLY A 33 1.11 -1.10 -0.51
C GLY A 33 2.60 -1.12 -0.88
N VAL A 34 2.85 -1.32 -2.17
CA VAL A 34 4.18 -1.25 -2.81
C VAL A 34 4.03 -0.64 -4.20
N GLY A 35 4.90 0.29 -4.56
CA GLY A 35 4.83 0.97 -5.86
C GLY A 35 3.50 1.70 -6.12
N GLY A 36 2.87 2.23 -5.06
CA GLY A 36 1.55 2.89 -5.16
C GLY A 36 0.35 1.96 -5.26
N VAL A 37 0.56 0.64 -5.24
CA VAL A 37 -0.50 -0.37 -5.31
C VAL A 37 -0.70 -1.00 -3.95
N VAL A 38 -1.95 -1.03 -3.46
CA VAL A 38 -2.35 -1.60 -2.17
C VAL A 38 -3.08 -2.92 -2.39
N LEU A 39 -2.82 -3.91 -1.54
CA LEU A 39 -3.50 -5.20 -1.58
C LEU A 39 -4.95 -5.05 -1.09
N GLU A 40 -5.90 -5.57 -1.88
CA GLU A 40 -7.32 -5.55 -1.53
C GLU A 40 -7.58 -6.48 -0.34
N THR A 41 -8.17 -5.94 0.73
CA THR A 41 -8.45 -6.69 1.97
C THR A 41 -9.80 -6.30 2.55
N TYR A 42 -10.38 -7.19 3.35
CA TYR A 42 -11.60 -6.96 4.09
C TYR A 42 -11.46 -7.49 5.52
N SER A 43 -12.32 -7.02 6.43
CA SER A 43 -12.28 -7.39 7.84
C SER A 43 -13.55 -8.11 8.25
N VAL A 44 -13.41 -9.25 8.93
CA VAL A 44 -14.51 -10.03 9.49
C VAL A 44 -14.12 -10.47 10.90
N GLY A 45 -14.92 -10.12 11.90
CA GLY A 45 -14.68 -10.52 13.30
C GLY A 45 -13.30 -10.09 13.85
N GLY A 46 -12.83 -8.90 13.47
CA GLY A 46 -11.52 -8.37 13.92
C GLY A 46 -10.29 -8.97 13.21
N ARG A 47 -10.48 -9.94 12.31
CA ARG A 47 -9.40 -10.51 11.49
C ARG A 47 -9.46 -9.93 10.07
N ARG A 48 -8.28 -9.77 9.45
CA ARG A 48 -8.14 -9.25 8.09
C ARG A 48 -7.92 -10.40 7.11
N TYR A 49 -8.68 -10.37 6.03
CA TYR A 49 -8.70 -11.35 4.96
C TYR A 49 -8.42 -10.67 3.62
N THR A 50 -7.94 -11.47 2.69
CA THR A 50 -7.80 -11.15 1.27
C THR A 50 -8.30 -12.37 0.49
N SER A 51 -8.14 -12.34 -0.82
CA SER A 51 -8.45 -13.46 -1.71
C SER A 51 -7.28 -13.77 -2.63
N GLN A 52 -7.28 -14.97 -3.19
CA GLN A 52 -6.29 -15.36 -4.21
C GLN A 52 -6.33 -14.43 -5.43
N GLU A 53 -7.54 -14.10 -5.87
CA GLU A 53 -7.82 -13.25 -7.03
C GLU A 53 -7.40 -11.79 -6.75
N ALA A 54 -7.60 -11.30 -5.52
CA ALA A 54 -7.06 -10.00 -5.10
C ALA A 54 -5.54 -9.96 -5.13
N PHE A 55 -4.89 -11.04 -4.72
CA PHE A 55 -3.43 -11.15 -4.77
C PHE A 55 -2.92 -11.16 -6.21
N GLU A 56 -3.56 -11.90 -7.11
CA GLU A 56 -3.21 -11.91 -8.54
C GLU A 56 -3.30 -10.51 -9.16
N ARG A 57 -4.41 -9.79 -8.92
CA ARG A 57 -4.57 -8.39 -9.34
C ARG A 57 -3.49 -7.49 -8.75
N PHE A 58 -3.13 -7.70 -7.48
CA PHE A 58 -2.08 -6.95 -6.83
C PHE A 58 -0.71 -7.19 -7.50
N VAL A 59 -0.36 -8.44 -7.81
CA VAL A 59 0.89 -8.78 -8.50
C VAL A 59 0.94 -8.17 -9.90
N GLU A 60 -0.16 -8.26 -10.66
CA GLU A 60 -0.25 -7.65 -12.00
C GLU A 60 -0.03 -6.14 -11.94
N ARG A 61 -0.76 -5.43 -11.07
CA ARG A 61 -0.65 -3.98 -10.91
C ARG A 61 0.72 -3.56 -10.40
N THR A 62 1.29 -4.27 -9.44
CA THR A 62 2.63 -3.94 -8.88
C THR A 62 3.73 -4.17 -9.91
N THR A 63 3.64 -5.23 -10.71
CA THR A 63 4.57 -5.53 -11.80
C THR A 63 4.47 -4.47 -12.89
N ALA A 64 3.26 -4.11 -13.31
CA ALA A 64 3.03 -3.05 -14.29
C ALA A 64 3.50 -1.67 -13.79
N ALA A 65 3.39 -1.39 -12.49
CA ALA A 65 3.90 -0.17 -11.87
C ALA A 65 5.44 -0.14 -11.84
N ALA A 66 6.08 -1.27 -11.54
CA ALA A 66 7.54 -1.38 -11.55
C ALA A 66 8.13 -1.19 -12.96
N GLN A 67 7.48 -1.74 -13.98
CA GLN A 67 7.89 -1.60 -15.38
C GLN A 67 7.74 -0.17 -15.93
N ARG A 68 6.78 0.60 -15.41
CA ARG A 68 6.53 1.98 -15.85
C ARG A 68 7.59 2.99 -15.40
N GLY A 69 8.60 2.56 -14.62
CA GLY A 69 9.57 3.44 -13.98
C GLY A 69 8.97 4.19 -12.78
N PRO A 70 9.79 4.85 -11.95
CA PRO A 70 9.33 5.51 -10.74
C PRO A 70 8.37 6.67 -11.08
N SER A 71 7.07 6.42 -10.95
CA SER A 71 6.09 7.49 -10.76
C SER A 71 6.14 7.91 -9.28
N LEU A 72 6.71 9.07 -9.01
CA LEU A 72 6.67 9.68 -7.67
C LEU A 72 5.20 9.95 -7.28
N PRO A 73 4.78 9.65 -6.04
CA PRO A 73 5.38 10.25 -4.86
C PRO A 73 5.89 9.24 -3.81
N THR A 74 7.10 9.49 -3.31
CA THR A 74 7.60 8.90 -2.06
C THR A 74 6.63 9.21 -0.93
N ILE A 75 6.12 8.18 -0.24
CA ILE A 75 5.36 8.35 1.00
C ILE A 75 6.27 9.09 1.98
N ARG A 76 6.04 10.39 2.15
CA ARG A 76 6.76 11.20 3.13
C ARG A 76 6.34 10.73 4.52
N THR A 77 7.32 10.43 5.35
CA THR A 77 7.06 10.27 6.78
C THR A 77 6.42 11.54 7.33
N THR A 78 5.63 11.44 8.41
CA THR A 78 4.99 12.61 9.05
C THR A 78 5.99 13.75 9.28
N ARG A 79 7.19 13.40 9.74
CA ARG A 79 8.33 14.32 9.95
C ARG A 79 8.81 15.00 8.66
N GLN A 80 8.88 14.27 7.55
CA GLN A 80 9.24 14.84 6.24
C GLN A 80 8.13 15.73 5.68
N ARG A 81 6.86 15.46 6.02
CA ARG A 81 5.73 16.31 5.65
C ARG A 81 5.74 17.62 6.43
N GLU A 82 5.92 17.56 7.75
CA GLU A 82 6.05 18.74 8.62
C GLU A 82 7.24 19.63 8.22
N ALA A 83 8.40 19.04 7.92
CA ALA A 83 9.56 19.78 7.46
C ALA A 83 9.33 20.47 6.11
N ALA A 84 8.58 19.83 5.20
CA ALA A 84 8.22 20.42 3.91
C ALA A 84 7.21 21.56 4.06
N ILE A 85 6.23 21.43 4.97
CA ILE A 85 5.28 22.51 5.30
C ILE A 85 6.05 23.70 5.87
N ARG A 86 6.92 23.47 6.86
CA ARG A 86 7.74 24.53 7.47
C ARG A 86 8.64 25.23 6.45
N LYS A 87 9.21 24.47 5.50
CA LYS A 87 10.00 25.06 4.43
C LYS A 87 9.15 25.91 3.49
N ALA A 88 7.95 25.45 3.12
CA ALA A 88 7.02 26.23 2.31
C ALA A 88 6.58 27.53 3.02
N ASP A 89 6.26 27.44 4.31
CA ASP A 89 5.89 28.60 5.14
C ASP A 89 7.04 29.62 5.23
N ALA A 90 8.28 29.15 5.35
CA ALA A 90 9.46 30.01 5.38
C ALA A 90 9.72 30.69 4.02
N GLU A 91 9.49 29.99 2.90
CA GLU A 91 9.61 30.58 1.56
C GLU A 91 8.50 31.62 1.31
N LEU A 92 7.27 31.37 1.77
CA LEU A 92 6.15 32.33 1.73
C LEU A 92 6.47 33.59 2.56
N ALA A 93 6.95 33.40 3.79
CA ALA A 93 7.36 34.51 4.66
C ALA A 93 8.51 35.33 4.04
N LYS A 94 9.42 34.69 3.30
CA LYS A 94 10.52 35.36 2.61
C LYS A 94 10.08 36.08 1.34
N ALA A 95 9.02 35.59 0.69
CA ALA A 95 8.36 36.24 -0.43
C ALA A 95 7.43 37.40 -0.01
N GLY A 96 7.18 37.56 1.29
CA GLY A 96 6.45 38.70 1.85
C GLY A 96 4.93 38.64 1.63
N ILE A 97 4.37 37.44 1.50
CA ILE A 97 2.92 37.16 1.40
C ILE A 97 2.51 36.25 2.55
#